data_AF-A0A2A2ZAY4-F1
#
_entry.id   AF-A0A2A2ZAY4-F1
#
_cell.length_a   1.000
_cell.length_b   1.000
_cell.length_c   1.000
_cell.angle_alpha   90.00
_cell.angle_beta   90.00
_cell.angle_gamma   90.00
#
_symmetry.space_group_name_H-M   'P 1'
#
loop_
_entity.id
_entity.type
_entity.pdbx_description
1 polymer ?
#
loop_
_entity_poly.entity_id
_entity_poly.type
_entity_poly.pdbx_seq_one_letter_code
_entity_poly.pdbx_strand_id
1 'polypeptide(L)'
;MLAGGTGSGSAMGGMAASASEVSADMLLAQRVLGGLVRGCEFWPSPIAWAVGVVKTPVASQVVSQVVVASSVGGGSYLPATVFLPSTARLAVVDPALPFGWAQRWMGCQKPSKILVDHFERLSKRVAGASISAMVTTELWPVEPAGVGEFLGVQHRQALGMLSAAPTLDGAHQHRLTALDPVLAQRVSAIAANGQQVAIPAAAELTAAVIRAAMQPDQTGKPLAFQDEVDMLAAVSAGAADEAAWASYEANVAERDDKAWLWPESHAALDHDGSELSESMNLWYRHYFQGGRIVELVQWWKNSAAPLAEIAYCGVHAGFGAVVAATIGAMEEQLRRAGGPRP
;
A
#
# COMPACT_ATOMS: atom_id res chain seq x y z
N MET A 1 -56.52 -66.45 -3.59
CA MET A 1 -57.53 -65.47 -4.03
C MET A 1 -57.18 -64.13 -3.42
N LEU A 2 -57.18 -63.06 -4.24
CA LEU A 2 -57.65 -61.68 -4.00
C LEU A 2 -57.56 -61.11 -2.56
N ALA A 3 -57.13 -59.89 -2.27
CA ALA A 3 -56.80 -58.70 -3.06
C ALA A 3 -56.33 -57.56 -2.12
N GLY A 4 -55.68 -56.54 -2.68
CA GLY A 4 -55.69 -55.13 -2.25
C GLY A 4 -54.84 -54.74 -1.02
N GLY A 5 -54.14 -53.61 -0.99
CA GLY A 5 -54.09 -52.48 -1.90
C GLY A 5 -52.98 -51.48 -1.52
N THR A 6 -52.69 -50.66 -2.51
CA THR A 6 -51.82 -49.48 -2.67
C THR A 6 -51.58 -48.53 -1.48
N GLY A 7 -50.35 -48.00 -1.42
CA GLY A 7 -50.00 -46.76 -0.72
C GLY A 7 -48.62 -46.24 -1.11
N SER A 8 -48.60 -45.33 -2.08
CA SER A 8 -47.46 -44.61 -2.67
C SER A 8 -46.67 -43.71 -1.71
N GLY A 9 -45.38 -43.51 -1.98
CA GLY A 9 -44.59 -42.44 -1.37
C GLY A 9 -43.10 -42.49 -1.75
N SER A 10 -42.75 -41.86 -2.88
CA SER A 10 -41.37 -41.57 -3.27
C SER A 10 -40.70 -40.65 -2.25
N ALA A 11 -39.53 -41.02 -1.74
CA ALA A 11 -38.59 -40.08 -1.14
C ALA A 11 -37.27 -40.16 -1.91
N MET A 12 -37.06 -39.15 -2.76
CA MET A 12 -35.76 -38.73 -3.26
C MET A 12 -34.78 -38.70 -2.09
N GLY A 13 -33.83 -39.64 -2.07
CA GLY A 13 -32.59 -39.48 -1.33
C GLY A 13 -31.83 -38.34 -1.97
N GLY A 14 -32.10 -37.12 -1.49
CA GLY A 14 -31.42 -35.91 -1.91
C GLY A 14 -29.93 -36.09 -1.71
N MET A 15 -29.21 -36.14 -2.83
CA MET A 15 -27.81 -35.77 -2.90
C MET A 15 -27.75 -34.30 -2.48
N ALA A 16 -27.61 -34.05 -1.18
CA ALA A 16 -27.15 -32.76 -0.69
C ALA A 16 -25.70 -32.66 -1.15
N ALA A 17 -25.52 -32.16 -2.36
CA ALA A 17 -24.27 -31.54 -2.76
C ALA A 17 -24.02 -30.44 -1.73
N SER A 18 -23.15 -30.71 -0.76
CA SER A 18 -22.59 -29.70 0.12
C SER A 18 -21.81 -28.74 -0.77
N ALA A 19 -22.47 -27.71 -1.28
CA ALA A 19 -21.78 -26.49 -1.66
C ALA A 19 -21.02 -26.08 -0.39
N SER A 20 -19.69 -26.22 -0.37
CA SER A 20 -18.93 -25.81 0.80
C SER A 20 -19.18 -24.32 0.98
N GLU A 21 -19.83 -23.95 2.07
CA GLU A 21 -20.10 -22.57 2.40
C GLU A 21 -18.76 -21.84 2.50
N VAL A 22 -18.54 -20.82 1.67
CA VAL A 22 -17.32 -20.01 1.68
C VAL A 22 -17.13 -19.45 3.09
N SER A 23 -15.97 -19.65 3.71
CA SER A 23 -15.80 -19.24 5.11
C SER A 23 -15.92 -17.72 5.28
N ALA A 24 -16.27 -17.30 6.50
CA ALA A 24 -16.31 -15.88 6.86
C ALA A 24 -14.96 -15.17 6.62
N ASP A 25 -13.85 -15.88 6.78
CA ASP A 25 -12.51 -15.34 6.53
C ASP A 25 -12.29 -15.09 5.03
N MET A 26 -12.69 -16.03 4.18
CA MET A 26 -12.60 -15.87 2.72
C MET A 26 -13.54 -14.78 2.21
N LEU A 27 -14.74 -14.63 2.78
CA LEU A 27 -15.63 -13.51 2.47
C LEU A 27 -15.04 -12.16 2.88
N LEU A 28 -14.35 -12.09 4.02
CA LEU A 28 -13.65 -10.88 4.45
C LEU A 28 -12.46 -10.58 3.53
N ALA A 29 -11.64 -11.58 3.21
CA ALA A 29 -10.53 -11.45 2.26
C ALA A 29 -11.04 -10.97 0.89
N GLN A 30 -12.13 -11.55 0.39
CA GLN A 30 -12.76 -11.20 -0.88
C GLN A 30 -13.20 -9.73 -0.91
N ARG A 31 -13.85 -9.25 0.16
CA ARG A 31 -14.29 -7.85 0.25
C ARG A 31 -13.12 -6.89 0.21
N VAL A 32 -12.07 -7.16 0.98
CA VAL A 32 -10.87 -6.31 1.03
C VAL A 32 -10.14 -6.33 -0.31
N LEU A 33 -9.94 -7.52 -0.89
CA LEU A 33 -9.29 -7.70 -2.19
C LEU A 33 -10.06 -7.00 -3.33
N GLY A 34 -11.38 -7.12 -3.36
CA GLY A 34 -12.24 -6.41 -4.30
C GLY A 34 -12.09 -4.89 -4.16
N GLY A 35 -11.98 -4.38 -2.93
CA GLY A 35 -11.78 -2.96 -2.66
C GLY A 35 -10.44 -2.44 -3.14
N LEU A 36 -9.36 -3.20 -2.91
CA LEU A 36 -8.02 -2.92 -3.39
C LEU A 36 -7.96 -2.84 -4.92
N VAL A 37 -8.52 -3.85 -5.59
CA VAL A 37 -8.55 -3.94 -7.04
C VAL A 37 -9.41 -2.84 -7.66
N ARG A 38 -10.58 -2.53 -7.07
CA ARG A 38 -11.43 -1.43 -7.53
C ARG A 38 -10.83 -0.05 -7.31
N GLY A 39 -10.15 0.17 -6.19
CA GLY A 39 -9.41 1.40 -5.94
C GLY A 39 -8.29 1.64 -6.96
N CYS A 40 -7.84 0.61 -7.67
CA CYS A 40 -6.79 0.69 -8.69
C CYS A 40 -7.29 0.49 -10.12
N GLU A 41 -8.60 0.56 -10.39
CA GLU A 41 -9.15 0.20 -11.72
C GLU A 41 -8.55 1.05 -12.86
N PHE A 42 -8.28 2.31 -12.60
CA PHE A 42 -7.65 3.24 -13.55
C PHE A 42 -6.15 3.41 -13.30
N TRP A 43 -5.58 2.61 -12.41
CA TRP A 43 -4.13 2.58 -12.26
C TRP A 43 -3.54 1.99 -13.54
N PRO A 44 -2.51 2.62 -14.11
CA PRO A 44 -2.21 2.30 -15.49
C PRO A 44 -1.45 0.97 -15.70
N SER A 45 -1.17 0.23 -14.63
CA SER A 45 -0.67 -1.15 -14.67
C SER A 45 -1.34 -2.02 -13.59
N PRO A 46 -1.77 -3.26 -13.85
CA PRO A 46 -2.44 -4.07 -12.83
C PRO A 46 -1.55 -4.33 -11.61
N ILE A 47 -1.97 -3.89 -10.43
CA ILE A 47 -1.32 -4.24 -9.16
C ILE A 47 -1.85 -5.60 -8.69
N ALA A 48 -0.96 -6.57 -8.56
CA ALA A 48 -1.25 -7.81 -7.83
C ALA A 48 -1.30 -7.53 -6.32
N TRP A 49 -2.30 -8.11 -5.66
CA TRP A 49 -2.59 -7.96 -4.24
C TRP A 49 -2.68 -9.32 -3.58
N ALA A 50 -2.24 -9.42 -2.34
CA ALA A 50 -2.49 -10.56 -1.48
C ALA A 50 -3.16 -10.07 -0.18
N VAL A 51 -4.25 -10.71 0.19
CA VAL A 51 -5.00 -10.44 1.43
C VAL A 51 -5.07 -11.72 2.25
N GLY A 52 -4.58 -11.66 3.49
CA GLY A 52 -4.68 -12.73 4.46
C GLY A 52 -5.59 -12.33 5.62
N VAL A 53 -6.35 -13.28 6.14
CA VAL A 53 -7.05 -13.19 7.43
C VAL A 53 -6.33 -14.14 8.38
N VAL A 54 -5.51 -13.56 9.26
CA VAL A 54 -4.74 -14.31 10.26
C VAL A 54 -5.57 -14.42 11.52
N LYS A 55 -5.81 -15.65 11.97
CA LYS A 55 -6.40 -15.95 13.27
C LYS A 55 -5.30 -16.27 14.26
N THR A 56 -5.31 -15.56 15.39
CA THR A 56 -4.38 -15.79 16.50
C THR A 56 -5.16 -16.11 17.76
N PRO A 57 -4.81 -17.20 18.48
CA PRO A 57 -5.37 -17.45 19.81
C PRO A 57 -4.72 -16.48 20.81
N VAL A 58 -5.53 -15.63 21.43
CA VAL A 58 -5.12 -14.70 22.49
C VAL A 58 -5.94 -15.01 23.72
N ALA A 59 -5.29 -15.60 24.73
CA ALA A 59 -5.95 -16.16 25.92
C ALA A 59 -7.09 -17.13 25.54
N SER A 60 -8.34 -16.77 25.84
CA SER A 60 -9.53 -17.58 25.53
C SER A 60 -10.31 -17.08 24.30
N GLN A 61 -9.74 -16.16 23.52
CA GLN A 61 -10.37 -15.56 22.34
C GLN A 61 -9.55 -15.78 21.08
N VAL A 62 -10.22 -15.86 19.93
CA VAL A 62 -9.57 -15.85 18.62
C VAL A 62 -9.67 -14.44 18.07
N VAL A 63 -8.52 -13.82 17.81
CA VAL A 63 -8.44 -12.50 17.18
C VAL A 63 -8.12 -12.69 15.70
N SER A 64 -9.01 -12.18 14.84
CA SER A 64 -8.80 -12.14 13.39
C SER A 64 -8.20 -10.79 13.00
N GLN A 65 -7.09 -10.82 12.26
CA GLN A 65 -6.42 -9.65 11.71
C GLN A 65 -6.33 -9.78 10.19
N VAL A 66 -6.75 -8.74 9.48
CA VAL A 66 -6.56 -8.65 8.04
C VAL A 66 -5.18 -8.08 7.75
N VAL A 67 -4.40 -8.79 6.92
CA VAL A 67 -3.08 -8.37 6.44
C VAL A 67 -3.07 -8.27 4.93
N VAL A 68 -2.41 -7.24 4.39
CA VAL A 68 -2.38 -6.92 2.97
C VAL A 68 -0.95 -6.75 2.49
N ALA A 69 -0.64 -7.24 1.30
CA ALA A 69 0.59 -6.94 0.58
C ALA A 69 0.29 -6.66 -0.90
N SER A 70 1.07 -5.77 -1.51
CA SER A 70 1.04 -5.46 -2.94
C SER A 70 2.30 -5.94 -3.67
N SER A 71 2.23 -6.00 -4.99
CA SER A 71 3.38 -6.25 -5.87
C SER A 71 4.28 -5.02 -6.07
N VAL A 72 3.99 -3.90 -5.39
CA VAL A 72 4.63 -2.60 -5.62
C VAL A 72 5.25 -2.08 -4.33
N GLY A 73 6.43 -1.46 -4.41
CA GLY A 73 7.11 -0.86 -3.25
C GLY A 73 7.42 -1.88 -2.15
N GLY A 74 7.66 -3.14 -2.55
CA GLY A 74 7.93 -4.25 -1.65
C GLY A 74 6.77 -4.59 -0.70
N GLY A 75 5.53 -4.46 -1.16
CA GLY A 75 4.35 -4.86 -0.39
C GLY A 75 3.71 -3.77 0.45
N SER A 76 4.30 -2.59 0.51
CA SER A 76 3.84 -1.47 1.35
C SER A 76 3.09 -0.38 0.59
N TYR A 77 3.23 -0.30 -0.74
CA TYR A 77 2.69 0.81 -1.50
C TYR A 77 1.18 0.67 -1.72
N LEU A 78 0.47 1.78 -1.53
CA LEU A 78 -0.95 2.00 -1.75
C LEU A 78 -1.12 3.24 -2.65
N PRO A 79 -1.76 3.10 -3.83
CA PRO A 79 -2.20 4.25 -4.61
C PRO A 79 -3.11 5.18 -3.81
N ALA A 80 -3.14 6.47 -4.15
CA ALA A 80 -3.96 7.49 -3.46
C ALA A 80 -5.47 7.19 -3.47
N THR A 81 -5.92 6.37 -4.41
CA THR A 81 -7.32 5.94 -4.57
C THR A 81 -7.66 4.65 -3.81
N VAL A 82 -6.71 4.06 -3.09
CA VAL A 82 -6.90 2.84 -2.30
C VAL A 82 -7.02 3.17 -0.83
N PHE A 83 -8.14 2.74 -0.23
CA PHE A 83 -8.40 2.91 1.19
C PHE A 83 -8.60 1.55 1.86
N LEU A 84 -7.70 1.21 2.79
CA LEU A 84 -7.82 -0.02 3.58
C LEU A 84 -8.89 0.15 4.66
N PRO A 85 -9.60 -0.93 5.06
CA PRO A 85 -10.34 -0.89 6.31
C PRO A 85 -9.43 -0.49 7.47
N SER A 86 -9.95 0.24 8.45
CA SER A 86 -9.21 0.70 9.63
C SER A 86 -8.67 -0.45 10.49
N THR A 87 -9.25 -1.64 10.36
CA THR A 87 -8.83 -2.88 11.04
C THR A 87 -7.82 -3.69 10.25
N ALA A 88 -7.57 -3.37 8.98
CA ALA A 88 -6.58 -4.03 8.16
C ALA A 88 -5.19 -3.41 8.35
N ARG A 89 -4.15 -4.21 8.12
CA ARG A 89 -2.76 -3.77 8.19
C ARG A 89 -1.99 -4.17 6.95
N LEU A 90 -0.98 -3.39 6.59
CA LEU A 90 0.03 -3.82 5.64
C LEU A 90 0.94 -4.86 6.34
N ALA A 91 1.12 -6.03 5.72
CA ALA A 91 1.90 -7.13 6.30
C ALA A 91 3.33 -6.68 6.65
N VAL A 92 3.93 -5.88 5.78
CA VAL A 92 5.33 -5.44 5.84
C VAL A 92 5.65 -4.43 6.96
N VAL A 93 4.63 -3.80 7.55
CA VAL A 93 4.76 -2.90 8.71
C VAL A 93 4.00 -3.43 9.93
N ASP A 94 3.74 -4.74 9.99
CA ASP A 94 3.14 -5.36 11.15
C ASP A 94 4.04 -5.19 12.40
N PRO A 95 3.58 -4.50 13.46
CA PRO A 95 4.36 -4.27 14.66
C PRO A 95 4.66 -5.54 15.45
N ALA A 96 3.98 -6.66 15.16
CA ALA A 96 4.30 -7.95 15.76
C ALA A 96 5.64 -8.53 15.28
N LEU A 97 6.21 -7.99 14.19
CA LEU A 97 7.45 -8.45 13.56
C LEU A 97 8.61 -7.45 13.73
N PRO A 98 9.88 -7.89 13.68
CA PRO A 98 11.02 -7.00 13.82
C PRO A 98 11.07 -5.91 12.75
N PHE A 99 11.41 -4.69 13.13
CA PHE A 99 11.61 -3.60 12.18
C PHE A 99 12.58 -4.00 11.04
N GLY A 100 12.24 -3.63 9.80
CA GLY A 100 13.07 -3.88 8.63
C GLY A 100 13.03 -5.29 8.05
N TRP A 101 12.29 -6.24 8.66
CA TRP A 101 12.22 -7.63 8.16
C TRP A 101 11.81 -7.72 6.67
N ALA A 102 10.94 -6.82 6.23
CA ALA A 102 10.37 -6.80 4.90
C ALA A 102 11.21 -6.06 3.86
N GLN A 103 12.35 -5.45 4.22
CA GLN A 103 13.17 -4.66 3.28
C GLN A 103 13.65 -5.49 2.08
N ARG A 104 13.86 -6.80 2.29
CA ARG A 104 14.18 -7.77 1.23
C ARG A 104 13.10 -7.87 0.16
N TRP A 105 11.85 -7.49 0.43
CA TRP A 105 10.78 -7.65 -0.55
C TRP A 105 10.70 -6.49 -1.55
N MET A 106 11.54 -5.45 -1.41
CA MET A 106 11.62 -4.35 -2.38
C MET A 106 12.01 -4.90 -3.77
N GLY A 107 11.14 -4.68 -4.77
CA GLY A 107 11.29 -5.24 -6.12
C GLY A 107 10.63 -6.60 -6.35
N CYS A 108 9.96 -7.16 -5.33
CA CYS A 108 9.22 -8.41 -5.47
C CYS A 108 7.83 -8.17 -6.08
N GLN A 109 7.56 -8.82 -7.21
CA GLN A 109 6.23 -8.82 -7.84
C GLN A 109 5.25 -9.85 -7.26
N LYS A 110 5.67 -10.65 -6.27
CA LYS A 110 4.90 -11.75 -5.68
C LYS A 110 4.39 -11.43 -4.27
N PRO A 111 3.23 -10.74 -4.14
CA PRO A 111 2.67 -10.42 -2.83
C PRO A 111 2.31 -11.67 -1.99
N SER A 112 2.03 -12.81 -2.62
CA SER A 112 1.81 -14.08 -1.90
C SER A 112 3.02 -14.47 -1.05
N LYS A 113 4.25 -14.34 -1.59
CA LYS A 113 5.48 -14.65 -0.87
C LYS A 113 5.70 -13.73 0.34
N ILE A 114 5.28 -12.48 0.22
CA ILE A 114 5.32 -11.52 1.34
C ILE A 114 4.38 -11.97 2.45
N LEU A 115 3.16 -12.42 2.11
CA LEU A 115 2.23 -13.01 3.08
C LEU A 115 2.77 -14.29 3.71
N VAL A 116 3.40 -15.17 2.93
CA VAL A 116 4.02 -16.41 3.44
C VAL A 116 5.10 -16.06 4.48
N ASP A 117 6.06 -15.19 4.15
CA ASP A 117 7.14 -14.81 5.07
C ASP A 117 6.60 -14.07 6.31
N HIS A 118 5.57 -13.22 6.14
CA HIS A 118 4.86 -12.60 7.27
C HIS A 118 4.27 -13.66 8.20
N PHE A 119 3.49 -14.60 7.66
CA PHE A 119 2.82 -15.62 8.45
C PHE A 119 3.78 -16.61 9.10
N GLU A 120 4.84 -17.02 8.40
CA GLU A 120 5.90 -17.87 8.96
C GLU A 120 6.61 -17.21 10.15
N ARG A 121 6.84 -15.89 10.09
CA ARG A 121 7.45 -15.16 11.20
C ARG A 121 6.47 -14.97 12.36
N LEU A 122 5.20 -14.73 12.06
CA LEU A 122 4.16 -14.54 13.06
C LEU A 122 3.86 -15.85 13.82
N SER A 123 3.73 -16.97 13.09
CA SER A 123 3.46 -18.30 13.67
C SER A 123 4.59 -18.80 14.58
N LYS A 124 5.84 -18.38 14.34
CA LYS A 124 6.96 -18.63 15.27
C LYS A 124 6.81 -17.90 16.61
N ARG A 125 6.00 -16.83 16.66
CA ARG A 125 5.73 -16.04 17.87
C ARG A 125 4.42 -16.42 18.53
N VAL A 126 3.44 -16.87 17.74
CA VAL A 126 2.09 -17.20 18.19
C VAL A 126 1.73 -18.62 17.78
N ALA A 127 1.79 -19.54 18.74
CA ALA A 127 1.41 -20.92 18.52
C ALA A 127 -0.08 -21.04 18.18
N GLY A 128 -0.42 -21.95 17.25
CA GLY A 128 -1.81 -22.17 16.83
C GLY A 128 -2.39 -21.07 15.94
N ALA A 129 -1.57 -20.15 15.43
CA ALA A 129 -2.01 -19.22 14.41
C ALA A 129 -2.40 -19.96 13.12
N SER A 130 -3.43 -19.49 12.43
CA SER A 130 -3.84 -19.95 11.11
C SER A 130 -4.11 -18.77 10.18
N ILE A 131 -4.12 -19.02 8.88
CA ILE A 131 -4.37 -17.99 7.87
C ILE A 131 -5.27 -18.53 6.76
N SER A 132 -6.24 -17.72 6.34
CA SER A 132 -6.94 -17.89 5.06
C SER A 132 -6.57 -16.72 4.15
N ALA A 133 -6.29 -16.96 2.87
CA ALA A 133 -5.75 -15.92 2.00
C ALA A 133 -6.29 -15.95 0.57
N MET A 134 -6.35 -14.78 -0.04
CA MET A 134 -6.69 -14.58 -1.45
C MET A 134 -5.63 -13.73 -2.15
N VAL A 135 -5.28 -14.10 -3.38
CA VAL A 135 -4.24 -13.41 -4.18
C VAL A 135 -4.76 -13.10 -5.57
N THR A 136 -4.52 -11.88 -6.08
CA THR A 136 -4.92 -11.48 -7.43
C THR A 136 -3.77 -11.56 -8.42
N THR A 137 -4.03 -12.17 -9.57
CA THR A 137 -3.24 -12.00 -10.83
C THR A 137 -1.74 -12.28 -10.72
N GLU A 138 -1.31 -12.96 -9.66
CA GLU A 138 0.08 -13.38 -9.48
C GLU A 138 0.32 -14.70 -10.24
N LEU A 139 1.46 -14.78 -10.94
CA LEU A 139 1.86 -16.01 -11.62
C LEU A 139 2.47 -17.00 -10.60
N TRP A 140 1.83 -18.15 -10.47
CA TRP A 140 2.18 -19.21 -9.50
C TRP A 140 2.19 -18.67 -8.05
N PRO A 141 1.02 -18.29 -7.52
CA PRO A 141 0.93 -17.76 -6.16
C PRO A 141 1.29 -18.86 -5.16
N VAL A 142 2.00 -18.48 -4.10
CA VAL A 142 2.51 -19.40 -3.07
C VAL A 142 1.57 -19.42 -1.88
N GLU A 143 1.12 -20.63 -1.54
CA GLU A 143 0.26 -20.88 -0.39
C GLU A 143 1.07 -20.87 0.92
N PRO A 144 0.64 -20.12 1.97
CA PRO A 144 1.27 -20.19 3.29
C PRO A 144 1.17 -21.57 3.91
N ALA A 145 2.23 -22.02 4.59
CA ALA A 145 2.16 -23.24 5.39
C ALA A 145 1.09 -23.10 6.50
N GLY A 146 0.26 -24.13 6.72
CA GLY A 146 -0.81 -24.08 7.71
C GLY A 146 -2.02 -23.25 7.29
N VAL A 147 -2.26 -23.10 5.98
CA VAL A 147 -3.44 -22.42 5.45
C VAL A 147 -4.73 -23.14 5.84
N GLY A 148 -5.76 -22.37 6.18
CA GLY A 148 -7.14 -22.84 6.24
C GLY A 148 -7.73 -22.93 4.83
N GLU A 149 -7.72 -21.81 4.11
CA GLU A 149 -8.17 -21.71 2.71
C GLU A 149 -7.27 -20.76 1.91
N PHE A 150 -7.00 -21.11 0.64
CA PHE A 150 -6.20 -20.30 -0.27
C PHE A 150 -6.86 -20.22 -1.64
N LEU A 151 -6.97 -19.00 -2.20
CA LEU A 151 -7.56 -18.81 -3.52
C LEU A 151 -6.80 -17.77 -4.35
N GLY A 152 -6.30 -18.23 -5.50
CA GLY A 152 -5.86 -17.35 -6.57
C GLY A 152 -7.04 -16.88 -7.43
N VAL A 153 -7.15 -15.58 -7.68
CA VAL A 153 -8.21 -14.99 -8.51
C VAL A 153 -7.62 -14.14 -9.62
N GLN A 154 -8.28 -14.09 -10.77
CA GLN A 154 -7.87 -13.21 -11.85
C GLN A 154 -8.29 -11.77 -11.56
N HIS A 155 -7.51 -10.78 -12.03
CA HIS A 155 -7.84 -9.35 -11.87
C HIS A 155 -9.29 -9.03 -12.29
N ARG A 156 -9.73 -9.52 -13.45
CA ARG A 156 -11.09 -9.30 -13.97
C ARG A 156 -12.17 -9.88 -13.05
N GLN A 157 -11.92 -11.02 -12.42
CA GLN A 157 -12.85 -11.61 -11.46
C GLN A 157 -12.89 -10.78 -10.17
N ALA A 158 -11.73 -10.30 -9.71
CA ALA A 158 -11.63 -9.47 -8.52
C ALA A 158 -12.29 -8.10 -8.67
N LEU A 159 -12.20 -7.50 -9.86
CA LEU A 159 -13.02 -6.35 -10.23
C LEU A 159 -14.52 -6.68 -10.00
N GLY A 160 -15.01 -7.84 -10.42
CA GLY A 160 -16.41 -8.23 -10.19
C GLY A 160 -16.84 -8.41 -8.72
N MET A 161 -15.92 -8.44 -7.75
CA MET A 161 -16.23 -8.70 -6.34
C MET A 161 -16.89 -7.52 -5.62
N LEU A 162 -16.64 -6.29 -6.08
CA LEU A 162 -17.27 -5.07 -5.58
C LEU A 162 -17.70 -4.18 -6.74
N SER A 163 -18.84 -3.52 -6.56
CA SER A 163 -19.40 -2.58 -7.56
C SER A 163 -18.73 -1.20 -7.54
N ALA A 164 -18.12 -0.81 -6.43
CA ALA A 164 -17.45 0.48 -6.27
C ALA A 164 -16.21 0.33 -5.36
N ALA A 165 -15.23 1.21 -5.55
CA ALA A 165 -14.09 1.33 -4.66
C ALA A 165 -14.53 1.90 -3.31
N PRO A 166 -13.94 1.45 -2.19
CA PRO A 166 -14.06 2.13 -0.90
C PRO A 166 -13.63 3.59 -1.00
N THR A 167 -14.20 4.45 -0.17
CA THR A 167 -13.80 5.85 -0.03
C THR A 167 -13.25 6.10 1.37
N LEU A 168 -12.49 7.18 1.54
CA LEU A 168 -12.04 7.59 2.87
C LEU A 168 -13.25 8.00 3.73
N ASP A 169 -13.51 7.24 4.79
CA ASP A 169 -14.63 7.42 5.71
C ASP A 169 -14.23 6.98 7.13
N GLY A 170 -15.20 6.79 8.05
CA GLY A 170 -14.90 6.31 9.40
C GLY A 170 -14.48 4.84 9.49
N ALA A 171 -14.73 4.05 8.45
CA ALA A 171 -14.41 2.62 8.39
C ALA A 171 -13.09 2.35 7.63
N HIS A 172 -12.64 3.29 6.81
CA HIS A 172 -11.42 3.18 6.02
C HIS A 172 -10.38 4.22 6.42
N GLN A 173 -9.12 3.87 6.27
CA GLN A 173 -8.01 4.70 6.72
C GLN A 173 -7.20 5.24 5.54
N HIS A 174 -6.60 6.41 5.76
CA HIS A 174 -5.63 7.01 4.84
C HIS A 174 -4.38 6.13 4.73
N ARG A 175 -3.75 6.10 3.55
CA ARG A 175 -2.56 5.27 3.28
C ARG A 175 -1.36 5.57 4.20
N LEU A 176 -1.20 6.82 4.64
CA LEU A 176 -0.21 7.17 5.69
C LEU A 176 -0.51 6.46 7.02
N THR A 177 -1.77 6.38 7.43
CA THR A 177 -2.16 5.70 8.67
C THR A 177 -1.91 4.20 8.59
N ALA A 178 -2.14 3.59 7.42
CA ALA A 178 -1.84 2.18 7.17
C ALA A 178 -0.33 1.88 7.21
N LEU A 179 0.50 2.84 6.81
CA LEU A 179 1.96 2.73 6.77
C LEU A 179 2.60 3.01 8.14
N ASP A 180 2.26 4.15 8.74
CA ASP A 180 2.79 4.63 10.02
C ASP A 180 1.70 5.45 10.74
N PRO A 181 0.91 4.81 11.62
CA PRO A 181 -0.17 5.49 12.34
C PRO A 181 0.35 6.57 13.30
N VAL A 182 1.59 6.47 13.78
CA VAL A 182 2.20 7.47 14.67
C VAL A 182 2.53 8.73 13.87
N LEU A 183 3.18 8.57 12.72
CA LEU A 183 3.45 9.69 11.81
C LEU A 183 2.15 10.33 11.32
N ALA A 184 1.14 9.51 10.97
CA ALA A 184 -0.17 10.00 10.57
C ALA A 184 -0.83 10.88 11.65
N GLN A 185 -0.76 10.46 12.91
CA GLN A 185 -1.29 11.24 14.03
C GLN A 185 -0.56 12.59 14.18
N ARG A 186 0.78 12.58 14.09
CA ARG A 186 1.60 13.80 14.18
C ARG A 186 1.30 14.79 13.05
N VAL A 187 1.21 14.29 11.82
CA VAL A 187 0.82 15.08 10.65
C VAL A 187 -0.59 15.66 10.80
N SER A 188 -1.54 14.85 11.27
CA SER A 188 -2.91 15.29 11.54
C SER A 188 -2.96 16.40 12.59
N ALA A 189 -2.16 16.30 13.66
CA ALA A 189 -2.07 17.33 14.69
C ALA A 189 -1.56 18.67 14.17
N ILE A 190 -0.59 18.67 13.24
CA ILE A 190 -0.15 19.90 12.55
C ILE A 190 -1.29 20.46 11.70
N ALA A 191 -1.89 19.62 10.85
CA ALA A 191 -2.96 20.03 9.94
C ALA A 191 -4.21 20.57 10.66
N ALA A 192 -4.49 20.10 11.88
CA ALA A 192 -5.60 20.57 12.71
C ALA A 192 -5.50 22.07 13.10
N ASN A 193 -4.33 22.70 12.93
CA ASN A 193 -4.16 24.15 13.15
C ASN A 193 -4.70 25.02 12.00
N GLY A 194 -5.26 24.41 10.95
CA GLY A 194 -5.87 25.10 9.82
C GLY A 194 -4.96 25.18 8.59
N GLN A 195 -5.54 25.59 7.45
CA GLN A 195 -4.85 25.62 6.15
C GLN A 195 -3.66 26.58 6.12
N GLN A 196 -3.69 27.64 6.93
CA GLN A 196 -2.60 28.62 7.06
C GLN A 196 -1.32 28.00 7.65
N VAL A 197 -1.44 26.87 8.36
CA VAL A 197 -0.30 26.09 8.87
C VAL A 197 -0.03 24.88 7.97
N ALA A 198 -1.08 24.17 7.54
CA ALA A 198 -0.94 22.93 6.77
C ALA A 198 -0.26 23.13 5.41
N ILE A 199 -0.59 24.19 4.67
CA ILE A 199 -0.03 24.43 3.33
C ILE A 199 1.45 24.79 3.40
N PRO A 200 1.91 25.75 4.24
CA PRO A 200 3.34 26.00 4.42
C PRO A 200 4.10 24.77 4.93
N ALA A 201 3.51 23.99 5.86
CA ALA A 201 4.12 22.76 6.33
C ALA A 201 4.31 21.73 5.19
N ALA A 202 3.32 21.58 4.32
CA ALA A 202 3.43 20.72 3.14
C ALA A 202 4.54 21.21 2.21
N ALA A 203 4.64 22.52 1.98
CA ALA A 203 5.67 23.12 1.11
C ALA A 203 7.09 22.92 1.68
N GLU A 204 7.27 23.17 2.99
CA GLU A 204 8.55 22.96 3.67
C GLU A 204 8.96 21.48 3.64
N LEU A 205 8.03 20.56 3.91
CA LEU A 205 8.29 19.13 3.84
C LEU A 205 8.65 18.68 2.41
N THR A 206 7.92 19.17 1.41
CA THR A 206 8.18 18.91 -0.01
C THR A 206 9.59 19.35 -0.38
N ALA A 207 9.97 20.58 -0.03
CA ALA A 207 11.30 21.13 -0.30
C ALA A 207 12.42 20.37 0.43
N ALA A 208 12.19 19.94 1.66
CA ALA A 208 13.15 19.15 2.43
C ALA A 208 13.42 17.78 1.78
N VAL A 209 12.36 17.09 1.34
CA VAL A 209 12.47 15.80 0.64
C VAL A 209 13.20 15.97 -0.69
N ILE A 210 12.82 16.95 -1.51
CA ILE A 210 13.46 17.18 -2.83
C ILE A 210 14.94 17.50 -2.67
N ARG A 211 15.31 18.37 -1.72
CA ARG A 211 16.72 18.69 -1.45
C ARG A 211 17.53 17.47 -1.07
N ALA A 212 16.97 16.56 -0.27
CA ALA A 212 17.62 15.31 0.08
C ALA A 212 17.73 14.37 -1.14
N ALA A 213 16.69 14.33 -1.97
CA ALA A 213 16.62 13.51 -3.17
C ALA A 213 17.55 13.95 -4.31
N MET A 214 18.04 15.19 -4.30
CA MET A 214 19.07 15.65 -5.24
C MET A 214 20.45 15.04 -4.96
N GLN A 215 20.65 14.38 -3.82
CA GLN A 215 21.88 13.63 -3.57
C GLN A 215 21.83 12.27 -4.27
N PRO A 216 22.95 11.77 -4.82
CA PRO A 216 23.02 10.43 -5.39
C PRO A 216 22.60 9.34 -4.40
N ASP A 217 21.78 8.40 -4.85
CA ASP A 217 21.42 7.20 -4.09
C ASP A 217 22.45 6.06 -4.29
N GLN A 218 22.07 4.83 -3.95
CA GLN A 218 22.93 3.64 -4.09
C GLN A 218 23.28 3.30 -5.56
N THR A 219 22.55 3.82 -6.54
CA THR A 219 22.89 3.69 -7.97
C THR A 219 23.91 4.72 -8.44
N GLY A 220 24.21 5.73 -7.60
CA GLY A 220 25.03 6.87 -7.98
C GLY A 220 24.27 7.96 -8.76
N LYS A 221 22.94 7.84 -8.92
CA LYS A 221 22.08 8.84 -9.54
C LYS A 221 21.17 9.53 -8.50
N PRO A 222 20.81 10.81 -8.68
CA PRO A 222 19.84 11.47 -7.81
C PRO A 222 18.40 10.98 -8.11
N LEU A 223 17.51 11.20 -7.14
CA LEU A 223 16.07 10.92 -7.21
C LEU A 223 15.22 12.17 -7.42
N ALA A 224 15.83 13.36 -7.43
CA ALA A 224 15.21 14.62 -7.84
C ALA A 224 16.21 15.46 -8.64
N PHE A 225 15.70 16.26 -9.56
CA PHE A 225 16.45 17.10 -10.47
C PHE A 225 15.98 18.56 -10.36
N GLN A 226 16.59 19.43 -11.19
CA GLN A 226 16.32 20.85 -11.16
C GLN A 226 14.89 21.19 -11.59
N ASP A 227 14.28 20.39 -12.45
CA ASP A 227 12.90 20.59 -12.89
C ASP A 227 11.86 20.42 -11.78
N GLU A 228 12.05 19.51 -10.81
CA GLU A 228 11.23 19.47 -9.60
C GLU A 228 11.34 20.77 -8.79
N VAL A 229 12.56 21.30 -8.65
CA VAL A 229 12.81 22.56 -7.94
C VAL A 229 12.13 23.73 -8.66
N ASP A 230 12.28 23.80 -9.97
CA ASP A 230 11.70 24.85 -10.81
C ASP A 230 10.17 24.78 -10.80
N MET A 231 9.59 23.58 -10.85
CA MET A 231 8.15 23.37 -10.77
C MET A 231 7.59 23.84 -9.42
N LEU A 232 8.25 23.51 -8.30
CA LEU A 232 7.83 24.01 -6.99
C LEU A 232 7.97 25.52 -6.85
N ALA A 233 9.02 26.11 -7.42
CA ALA A 233 9.19 27.56 -7.45
C ALA A 233 8.04 28.24 -8.24
N ALA A 234 7.68 27.66 -9.39
CA ALA A 234 6.55 28.13 -10.18
C ALA A 234 5.20 27.99 -9.45
N VAL A 235 4.97 26.88 -8.73
CA VAL A 235 3.78 26.71 -7.88
C VAL A 235 3.73 27.78 -6.80
N SER A 236 4.84 28.00 -6.08
CA SER A 236 4.91 29.00 -5.01
C SER A 236 4.70 30.42 -5.53
N ALA A 237 5.11 30.71 -6.77
CA ALA A 237 4.92 32.01 -7.41
C ALA A 237 3.52 32.18 -8.04
N GLY A 238 2.68 31.14 -8.06
CA GLY A 238 1.40 31.15 -8.79
C GLY A 238 1.57 31.17 -10.31
N ALA A 239 2.74 30.77 -10.82
CA ALA A 239 3.11 30.76 -12.24
C ALA A 239 3.07 29.36 -12.87
N ALA A 240 2.69 28.33 -12.11
CA ALA A 240 2.54 26.96 -12.57
C ALA A 240 1.26 26.77 -13.40
N ASP A 241 1.32 27.13 -14.67
CA ASP A 241 0.22 26.93 -15.62
C ASP A 241 0.20 25.53 -16.25
N GLU A 242 -0.81 25.25 -17.08
CA GLU A 242 -0.98 23.96 -17.76
C GLU A 242 0.23 23.59 -18.64
N ALA A 243 0.87 24.58 -19.26
CA ALA A 243 2.05 24.36 -20.11
C ALA A 243 3.28 23.99 -19.28
N ALA A 244 3.48 24.62 -18.12
CA ALA A 244 4.54 24.26 -17.18
C ALA A 244 4.38 22.81 -16.68
N TRP A 245 3.16 22.43 -16.28
CA TRP A 245 2.86 21.06 -15.86
C TRP A 245 3.06 20.05 -16.99
N ALA A 246 2.59 20.35 -18.20
CA ALA A 246 2.76 19.46 -19.36
C ALA A 246 4.25 19.26 -19.73
N SER A 247 5.05 20.33 -19.62
CA SER A 247 6.50 20.27 -19.85
C SER A 247 7.19 19.39 -18.80
N TYR A 248 6.87 19.58 -17.52
CA TYR A 248 7.37 18.74 -16.43
C TYR A 248 6.98 17.27 -16.61
N GLU A 249 5.71 16.99 -16.94
CA GLU A 249 5.22 15.63 -17.20
C GLU A 249 5.92 14.96 -18.39
N ALA A 250 6.17 15.71 -19.47
CA ALA A 250 6.93 15.22 -20.62
C ALA A 250 8.38 14.88 -20.27
N ASN A 251 9.05 15.72 -19.47
CA ASN A 251 10.41 15.45 -19.01
C ASN A 251 10.44 14.18 -18.14
N VAL A 252 9.52 14.04 -17.20
CA VAL A 252 9.39 12.83 -16.36
C VAL A 252 9.15 11.59 -17.23
N ALA A 253 8.31 11.68 -18.25
CA ALA A 253 7.99 10.56 -19.13
C ALA A 253 9.20 10.04 -19.91
N GLU A 254 10.19 10.88 -20.21
CA GLU A 254 11.40 10.46 -20.93
C GLU A 254 12.53 9.97 -20.00
N ARG A 255 12.39 10.10 -18.67
CA ARG A 255 13.43 9.68 -17.73
C ARG A 255 13.59 8.16 -17.68
N ASP A 256 14.86 7.74 -17.79
CA ASP A 256 15.29 6.34 -17.70
C ASP A 256 14.34 5.40 -18.50
N ASP A 257 14.03 5.75 -19.74
CA ASP A 257 13.12 4.98 -20.62
C ASP A 257 11.75 4.67 -19.97
N LYS A 258 11.14 5.71 -19.38
CA LYS A 258 9.82 5.67 -18.70
C LYS A 258 9.82 4.86 -17.40
N ALA A 259 10.97 4.39 -16.90
CA ALA A 259 11.03 3.52 -15.72
C ALA A 259 10.44 4.17 -14.46
N TRP A 260 10.47 5.50 -14.35
CA TRP A 260 9.91 6.23 -13.20
C TRP A 260 8.37 6.21 -13.16
N LEU A 261 7.72 6.10 -14.32
CA LEU A 261 6.27 5.97 -14.43
C LEU A 261 5.81 4.51 -14.24
N TRP A 262 6.66 3.56 -14.64
CA TRP A 262 6.36 2.12 -14.64
C TRP A 262 7.47 1.33 -13.92
N PRO A 263 7.75 1.58 -12.62
CA PRO A 263 8.83 0.89 -11.94
C PRO A 263 8.63 -0.62 -11.92
N GLU A 264 7.38 -1.10 -11.93
CA GLU A 264 7.05 -2.52 -11.98
C GLU A 264 7.55 -3.25 -13.22
N SER A 265 7.75 -2.58 -14.36
CA SER A 265 8.32 -3.22 -15.55
C SER A 265 9.80 -3.57 -15.40
N HIS A 266 10.45 -3.04 -14.36
CA HIS A 266 11.85 -3.25 -14.02
C HIS A 266 12.05 -4.08 -12.74
N ALA A 267 10.95 -4.57 -12.15
CA ALA A 267 11.00 -5.41 -10.97
C ALA A 267 11.43 -6.84 -11.31
N ALA A 268 12.11 -7.52 -10.39
CA ALA A 268 12.38 -8.94 -10.55
C ALA A 268 11.07 -9.74 -10.42
N LEU A 269 10.86 -10.72 -11.31
CA LEU A 269 9.71 -11.64 -11.22
C LEU A 269 9.72 -12.41 -9.89
N ASP A 270 10.91 -12.64 -9.33
CA ASP A 270 11.09 -13.32 -8.06
C ASP A 270 12.28 -12.73 -7.28
N HIS A 271 12.20 -12.82 -5.95
CA HIS A 271 13.30 -12.51 -5.05
C HIS A 271 13.95 -13.81 -4.55
N ASP A 272 14.77 -14.42 -5.41
CA ASP A 272 15.49 -15.66 -5.13
C ASP A 272 16.85 -15.45 -4.43
N GLY A 273 17.29 -14.21 -4.29
CA GLY A 273 18.57 -13.85 -3.68
C GLY A 273 19.79 -14.04 -4.59
N SER A 274 19.57 -14.22 -5.90
CA SER A 274 20.64 -14.20 -6.89
C SER A 274 21.24 -12.80 -7.07
N GLU A 275 22.51 -12.71 -7.48
CA GLU A 275 23.17 -11.43 -7.81
C GLU A 275 22.39 -10.62 -8.86
N LEU A 276 21.75 -11.32 -9.80
CA LEU A 276 20.89 -10.71 -10.81
C LEU A 276 19.64 -10.09 -10.17
N SER A 277 18.95 -10.83 -9.29
CA SER A 277 17.78 -10.32 -8.56
C SER A 277 18.17 -9.12 -7.69
N GLU A 278 19.31 -9.17 -6.98
CA GLU A 278 19.81 -8.04 -6.19
C GLU A 278 20.12 -6.80 -7.04
N SER A 279 20.77 -6.99 -8.19
CA SER A 279 21.07 -5.91 -9.13
C SER A 279 19.81 -5.29 -9.73
N MET A 280 18.80 -6.11 -10.07
CA MET A 280 17.50 -5.62 -10.54
C MET A 280 16.76 -4.86 -9.42
N ASN A 281 16.79 -5.36 -8.18
CA ASN A 281 16.13 -4.74 -7.04
C ASN A 281 16.73 -3.37 -6.68
N LEU A 282 18.05 -3.20 -6.88
CA LEU A 282 18.72 -1.91 -6.73
C LEU A 282 18.14 -0.86 -7.69
N TRP A 283 18.02 -1.19 -8.98
CA TRP A 283 17.44 -0.29 -9.98
C TRP A 283 15.94 -0.11 -9.83
N TYR A 284 15.19 -1.18 -9.53
CA TYR A 284 13.77 -1.08 -9.21
C TYR A 284 13.52 -0.08 -8.08
N ARG A 285 14.33 -0.16 -7.01
CA ARG A 285 14.21 0.75 -5.86
C ARG A 285 14.42 2.20 -6.31
N HIS A 286 15.43 2.46 -7.13
CA HIS A 286 15.71 3.78 -7.68
C HIS A 286 14.48 4.33 -8.44
N TYR A 287 13.95 3.56 -9.39
CA TYR A 287 12.78 3.98 -10.18
C TYR A 287 11.53 4.15 -9.33
N PHE A 288 11.27 3.24 -8.40
CA PHE A 288 10.13 3.34 -7.49
C PHE A 288 10.23 4.60 -6.63
N GLN A 289 11.40 4.88 -6.05
CA GLN A 289 11.61 6.06 -5.21
C GLN A 289 11.50 7.35 -6.01
N GLY A 290 12.07 7.40 -7.23
CA GLY A 290 11.92 8.52 -8.15
C GLY A 290 10.45 8.78 -8.53
N GLY A 291 9.68 7.72 -8.83
CA GLY A 291 8.24 7.83 -9.06
C GLY A 291 7.46 8.40 -7.86
N ARG A 292 7.93 8.15 -6.62
CA ARG A 292 7.34 8.75 -5.42
C ARG A 292 7.70 10.23 -5.25
N ILE A 293 8.86 10.67 -5.72
CA ILE A 293 9.21 12.10 -5.82
C ILE A 293 8.30 12.79 -6.84
N VAL A 294 8.08 12.17 -8.01
CA VAL A 294 7.15 12.69 -9.02
C VAL A 294 5.74 12.83 -8.45
N GLU A 295 5.24 11.79 -7.77
CA GLU A 295 3.92 11.82 -7.12
C GLU A 295 3.83 12.92 -6.06
N LEU A 296 4.90 13.12 -5.28
CA LEU A 296 5.00 14.19 -4.28
C LEU A 296 4.84 15.58 -4.90
N VAL A 297 5.47 15.84 -6.05
CA VAL A 297 5.34 17.12 -6.77
C VAL A 297 3.96 17.27 -7.39
N GLN A 298 3.39 16.20 -7.97
CA GLN A 298 2.09 16.24 -8.63
C GLN A 298 0.92 16.61 -7.69
N TRP A 299 1.05 16.38 -6.38
CA TRP A 299 0.05 16.85 -5.40
C TRP A 299 -0.14 18.37 -5.40
N TRP A 300 0.83 19.14 -5.90
CA TRP A 300 0.76 20.59 -5.99
C TRP A 300 -0.03 21.12 -7.19
N LYS A 301 -0.41 20.25 -8.14
CA LYS A 301 -1.20 20.64 -9.33
C LYS A 301 -2.57 21.22 -8.99
N ASN A 302 -3.13 20.85 -7.83
CA ASN A 302 -4.45 21.29 -7.35
C ASN A 302 -4.36 22.39 -6.26
N SER A 303 -3.27 23.15 -6.22
CA SER A 303 -3.06 24.37 -5.39
C SER A 303 -2.95 24.19 -3.86
N ALA A 304 -3.33 23.05 -3.29
CA ALA A 304 -3.14 22.76 -1.86
C ALA A 304 -2.84 21.29 -1.63
N ALA A 305 -1.56 20.91 -1.75
CA ALA A 305 -1.12 19.55 -1.49
C ALA A 305 -1.43 19.13 -0.03
N PRO A 306 -2.14 18.02 0.21
CA PRO A 306 -2.40 17.54 1.56
C PRO A 306 -1.10 17.11 2.26
N LEU A 307 -0.84 17.61 3.48
CA LEU A 307 0.38 17.29 4.23
C LEU A 307 0.57 15.77 4.45
N ALA A 308 -0.51 15.03 4.66
CA ALA A 308 -0.48 13.57 4.81
C ALA A 308 0.00 12.86 3.54
N GLU A 309 -0.31 13.40 2.37
CA GLU A 309 0.09 12.84 1.09
C GLU A 309 1.57 13.13 0.80
N ILE A 310 2.03 14.34 1.08
CA ILE A 310 3.45 14.71 0.99
C ILE A 310 4.30 13.83 1.93
N ALA A 311 3.86 13.63 3.18
CA ALA A 311 4.54 12.76 4.13
C ALA A 311 4.59 11.30 3.64
N TYR A 312 3.47 10.78 3.13
CA TYR A 312 3.41 9.42 2.58
C TYR A 312 4.38 9.22 1.42
N CYS A 313 4.35 10.12 0.43
CA CYS A 313 5.25 10.04 -0.72
C CYS A 313 6.73 10.18 -0.29
N GLY A 314 7.04 11.08 0.64
CA GLY A 314 8.40 11.24 1.18
C GLY A 314 8.93 9.99 1.88
N VAL A 315 8.10 9.29 2.66
CA VAL A 315 8.47 8.02 3.29
C VAL A 315 8.74 6.94 2.24
N HIS A 316 7.84 6.77 1.26
CA HIS A 316 8.02 5.76 0.20
C HIS A 316 9.15 6.09 -0.77
N ALA A 317 9.49 7.36 -0.95
CA ALA A 317 10.67 7.80 -1.68
C ALA A 317 11.99 7.47 -0.94
N GLY A 318 11.93 6.89 0.27
CA GLY A 318 13.11 6.52 1.05
C GLY A 318 13.59 7.60 2.03
N PHE A 319 12.86 8.71 2.16
CA PHE A 319 13.26 9.87 2.97
C PHE A 319 12.51 9.93 4.31
N GLY A 320 12.08 8.80 4.86
CA GLY A 320 11.33 8.75 6.12
C GLY A 320 12.02 9.45 7.30
N ALA A 321 13.35 9.40 7.38
CA ALA A 321 14.11 10.14 8.40
C ALA A 321 14.01 11.67 8.21
N VAL A 322 14.07 12.15 6.96
CA VAL A 322 13.87 13.57 6.63
C VAL A 322 12.45 13.98 6.99
N VAL A 323 11.45 13.17 6.63
CA VAL A 323 10.05 13.43 6.99
C VAL A 323 9.88 13.55 8.50
N ALA A 324 10.38 12.59 9.26
CA ALA A 324 10.27 12.59 10.72
C ALA A 324 10.95 13.80 11.38
N ALA A 325 12.13 14.17 10.89
CA ALA A 325 12.88 15.33 11.37
C ALA A 325 12.17 16.65 11.08
N THR A 326 11.67 16.82 9.85
CA THR A 326 10.95 18.04 9.43
C THR A 326 9.64 18.19 10.20
N ILE A 327 8.86 17.12 10.36
CA ILE A 327 7.63 17.14 11.19
C ILE A 327 7.97 17.48 12.65
N GLY A 328 9.06 16.94 13.20
CA GLY A 328 9.51 17.27 14.55
C GLY A 328 9.89 18.75 14.73
N ALA A 329 10.53 19.35 13.73
CA ALA A 329 10.86 20.77 13.73
C ALA A 329 9.60 21.65 13.69
N MET A 330 8.60 21.28 12.87
CA MET A 330 7.32 22.01 12.79
C MET A 330 6.54 21.95 14.11
N GLU A 331 6.48 20.77 14.75
CA GLU A 331 5.85 20.59 16.07
C GLU A 331 6.51 21.49 17.13
N GLU A 332 7.84 21.60 17.12
CA GLU A 332 8.60 22.48 18.00
C GLU A 332 8.29 23.96 17.75
N GLN A 333 8.24 24.39 16.48
CA GLN A 333 7.91 25.76 16.11
C GLN A 333 6.50 26.14 16.56
N LEU A 334 5.52 25.28 16.34
CA LEU A 334 4.13 25.51 16.78
C LEU A 334 4.02 25.61 18.29
N ARG A 335 4.76 24.77 19.04
CA ARG A 335 4.77 24.84 20.51
C ARG A 335 5.36 26.16 21.02
N ARG A 336 6.41 26.68 20.37
CA ARG A 336 7.01 27.97 20.70
C ARG A 336 6.08 29.15 20.36
N ALA A 337 5.36 29.07 19.23
CA ALA A 337 4.41 30.10 18.82
C ALA A 337 3.17 30.17 19.74
N GLY A 338 2.77 29.04 20.33
CA GLY A 338 1.62 28.94 21.25
C GLY A 338 1.94 29.12 22.74
N GLY A 339 3.21 29.29 23.14
CA GLY A 339 3.58 29.55 24.53
C GLY A 339 3.25 30.99 24.99
N PRO A 340 3.11 31.24 26.31
CA PRO A 340 2.92 32.60 26.80
C PRO A 340 4.12 33.47 26.39
N ARG A 341 3.84 34.60 25.73
CA ARG A 341 4.88 35.61 25.45
C ARG A 341 5.27 36.29 26.77
N PRO A 342 6.56 36.54 27.02
CA PRO A 342 7.02 37.25 28.22
C PRO A 342 6.43 38.66 28.32
#